data_AF-A0A7X7CBI6-F1
#
_entry.id   AF-A0A7X7CBI6-F1
#
_cell.length_a   1.000
_cell.length_b   1.000
_cell.length_c   1.000
_cell.angle_alpha   90.00
_cell.angle_beta   90.00
_cell.angle_gamma   90.00
#
_symmetry.space_group_name_H-M   'P 1'
#
loop_
_entity.id
_entity.type
_entity.pdbx_description
1 polymer ?
#
loop_
_entity_poly.entity_id
_entity_poly.type
_entity_poly.pdbx_seq_one_letter_code
_entity_poly.pdbx_strand_id
1 'polypeptide(L)'
;IHEVAQVVAAASITGGAAVSVATTIKLARVLLLGVAFWASVRLDQRLERDPLSSATRARKVSLIPWFVVVFLIAVAVRSSGIVPPEALTGIDAAATTLLAAGMFGLGLGINVRQLFPLPMAVLGVATVSTLIGVTVPFGLILLLY
;
A
#
# COMPACT_ATOMS: atom_id res chain seq x y z
N ILE A 1 5.59 -4.26 9.27
CA ILE A 1 5.24 -4.79 7.93
C ILE A 1 4.76 -3.67 6.99
N HIS A 2 5.59 -3.22 6.05
CA HIS A 2 5.27 -2.09 5.15
C HIS A 2 4.83 -2.52 3.75
N GLU A 3 5.27 -3.68 3.27
CA GLU A 3 4.88 -4.22 1.97
C GLU A 3 3.68 -5.17 2.04
N VAL A 4 2.83 -5.17 1.01
CA VAL A 4 1.66 -6.09 0.89
C VAL A 4 2.15 -7.53 0.89
N ALA A 5 3.23 -7.82 0.17
CA ALA A 5 3.83 -9.15 0.09
C ALA A 5 4.27 -9.70 1.45
N GLN A 6 4.93 -8.88 2.29
CA GLN A 6 5.34 -9.30 3.64
C GLN A 6 4.15 -9.56 4.57
N VAL A 7 3.03 -8.86 4.40
CA VAL A 7 1.80 -9.11 5.16
C VAL A 7 1.16 -10.42 4.75
N VAL A 8 1.05 -10.66 3.45
CA VAL A 8 0.45 -11.88 2.89
C VAL A 8 1.26 -13.12 3.28
N ALA A 9 2.60 -13.04 3.22
CA ALA A 9 3.49 -14.13 3.62
C ALA A 9 3.44 -14.45 5.13
N ALA A 10 3.32 -13.44 6.00
CA ALA A 10 3.17 -13.67 7.43
C ALA A 10 1.78 -14.24 7.78
N ALA A 11 0.74 -13.74 7.10
CA ALA A 11 -0.63 -14.15 7.35
C ALA A 11 -0.95 -15.57 6.82
N SER A 12 -0.29 -16.00 5.73
CA SER A 12 -0.51 -17.34 5.15
C SER A 12 -0.07 -18.47 6.10
N ILE A 13 0.91 -18.23 6.97
CA ILE A 13 1.37 -19.17 7.99
C ILE A 13 0.28 -19.41 9.06
N THR A 14 -0.62 -18.44 9.27
CA THR A 14 -1.66 -18.47 10.31
C THR A 14 -3.02 -18.98 9.78
N GLY A 15 -3.18 -19.14 8.46
CA GLY A 15 -4.38 -19.66 7.79
C GLY A 15 -5.09 -18.67 6.87
N GLY A 16 -5.93 -19.17 5.96
CA GLY A 16 -6.55 -18.38 4.88
C GLY A 16 -7.36 -17.16 5.35
N ALA A 17 -8.05 -17.26 6.49
CA ALA A 17 -8.80 -16.14 7.06
C ALA A 17 -7.89 -14.98 7.51
N ALA A 18 -6.69 -15.27 8.01
CA ALA A 18 -5.71 -14.27 8.40
C ALA A 18 -5.20 -13.50 7.17
N VAL A 19 -5.00 -14.17 6.04
CA VAL A 19 -4.60 -13.53 4.77
C VAL A 19 -5.65 -12.55 4.29
N SER A 20 -6.93 -12.93 4.33
CA SER A 20 -8.02 -12.04 3.92
C SER A 20 -8.07 -10.78 4.79
N VAL A 21 -8.08 -10.93 6.12
CA VAL A 21 -8.10 -9.81 7.07
C VAL A 21 -6.88 -8.91 6.89
N ALA A 22 -5.69 -9.50 6.80
CA ALA A 22 -4.45 -8.76 6.70
C ALA A 22 -4.35 -7.99 5.37
N THR A 23 -4.83 -8.57 4.27
CA THR A 23 -4.92 -7.91 2.96
C THR A 23 -5.91 -6.75 2.99
N THR A 24 -7.10 -6.94 3.58
CA THR A 24 -8.09 -5.87 3.73
C THR A 24 -7.53 -4.69 4.52
N ILE A 25 -6.88 -4.94 5.67
CA ILE A 25 -6.25 -3.90 6.49
C ILE A 25 -5.14 -3.18 5.71
N LYS A 26 -4.36 -3.93 4.92
CA LYS A 26 -3.27 -3.38 4.12
C LYS A 26 -3.78 -2.46 3.01
N LEU A 27 -4.80 -2.90 2.27
CA LEU A 27 -5.43 -2.09 1.23
C LEU A 27 -6.14 -0.87 1.82
N ALA A 28 -6.77 -1.01 2.98
CA ALA A 28 -7.35 0.11 3.71
C ALA A 28 -6.29 1.17 4.07
N ARG A 29 -5.07 0.75 4.50
CA ARG A 29 -3.97 1.69 4.77
C ARG A 29 -3.47 2.40 3.50
N VAL A 30 -3.33 1.70 2.38
CA VAL A 30 -2.96 2.30 1.08
C VAL A 30 -4.00 3.33 0.63
N LEU A 31 -5.28 3.01 0.82
CA LEU A 31 -6.40 3.92 0.55
C LEU A 31 -6.37 5.16 1.47
N LEU A 32 -6.15 4.96 2.77
CA LEU A 32 -5.99 6.05 3.75
C LEU A 32 -4.78 6.94 3.45
N LEU A 33 -3.66 6.39 2.95
CA LEU A 33 -2.51 7.18 2.50
C LEU A 33 -2.86 8.05 1.29
N GLY A 34 -3.66 7.55 0.34
CA GLY A 34 -4.19 8.34 -0.77
C GLY A 34 -5.08 9.49 -0.30
N VAL A 35 -5.96 9.23 0.69
CA VAL A 35 -6.81 10.26 1.31
C VAL A 35 -5.99 11.27 2.11
N ALA A 36 -4.99 10.83 2.87
CA ALA A 36 -4.11 11.69 3.65
C ALA A 36 -3.27 12.60 2.74
N PHE A 37 -2.69 12.04 1.68
CA PHE A 37 -1.97 12.81 0.66
C PHE A 37 -2.86 13.87 0.02
N TRP A 38 -4.10 13.50 -0.33
CA TRP A 38 -5.09 14.45 -0.84
C TRP A 38 -5.43 15.56 0.16
N ALA A 39 -5.61 15.21 1.43
CA ALA A 39 -5.88 16.16 2.50
C ALA A 39 -4.71 17.14 2.71
N SER A 40 -3.46 16.65 2.65
CA SER A 40 -2.25 17.47 2.73
C SER A 40 -2.17 18.46 1.57
N VAL A 41 -2.36 18.01 0.32
CA VAL A 41 -2.35 18.91 -0.85
C VAL A 41 -3.45 19.97 -0.76
N ARG A 42 -4.64 19.61 -0.27
CA ARG A 42 -5.76 20.55 -0.03
C ARG A 42 -5.46 21.56 1.08
N LEU A 43 -4.73 21.15 2.11
CA LEU A 43 -4.33 22.03 3.20
C LEU A 43 -3.26 23.02 2.73
N ASP A 44 -2.27 22.56 1.98
CA ASP A 44 -1.22 23.41 1.41
C ASP A 44 -1.81 24.46 0.45
N GLN A 45 -2.75 24.06 -0.42
CA GLN A 45 -3.47 24.99 -1.30
C GLN A 45 -4.33 26.03 -0.55
N ARG A 46 -4.76 25.74 0.68
CA ARG A 46 -5.52 26.69 1.52
C ARG A 46 -4.60 27.65 2.27
N LEU A 47 -3.38 27.23 2.56
CA LEU A 47 -2.36 28.05 3.23
C LEU A 47 -1.64 28.96 2.23
N GLU A 48 -1.41 28.50 1.00
CA GLU A 48 -0.91 29.31 -0.14
C GLU A 48 -2.03 30.16 -0.77
N ARG A 49 -2.57 31.11 -0.01
CA ARG A 49 -3.50 32.14 -0.51
C ARG A 49 -2.74 33.29 -1.15
N ASP A 50 -2.16 33.07 -2.33
CA ASP A 50 -1.69 34.15 -3.18
C ASP A 50 -2.59 34.24 -4.45
N PRO A 51 -3.48 35.25 -4.56
CA PRO A 51 -4.54 35.28 -5.56
C PRO A 51 -4.06 35.38 -7.02
N LEU A 52 -2.78 35.68 -7.24
CA LEU A 52 -2.15 35.96 -8.53
C LEU A 52 -1.50 34.73 -9.21
N SER A 53 -1.36 33.60 -8.50
CA SER A 53 -0.98 32.29 -9.10
C SER A 53 -2.17 31.36 -9.35
N SER A 54 -3.39 31.76 -8.95
CA SER A 54 -4.58 30.89 -8.92
C SER A 54 -5.18 30.57 -10.30
N ALA A 55 -4.92 31.40 -11.32
CA ALA A 55 -5.52 31.23 -12.65
C ALA A 55 -4.83 30.16 -13.50
N THR A 56 -3.53 29.92 -13.32
CA THR A 56 -2.76 28.93 -14.10
C THR A 56 -2.73 27.55 -13.44
N ARG A 57 -3.00 27.47 -12.13
CA ARG A 57 -2.94 26.24 -11.33
C ARG A 57 -4.29 25.58 -11.07
N ALA A 58 -5.34 26.01 -11.77
CA ALA A 58 -6.60 25.27 -11.92
C ALA A 58 -6.44 24.02 -12.82
N ARG A 59 -5.23 23.44 -12.90
CA ARG A 59 -4.99 22.15 -13.53
C ARG A 59 -5.55 21.08 -12.59
N LYS A 60 -6.87 20.90 -12.69
CA LYS A 60 -7.69 19.72 -12.38
C LYS A 60 -6.87 18.60 -11.72
N VAL A 61 -6.50 18.77 -10.46
CA VAL A 61 -5.97 17.66 -9.67
C VAL A 61 -7.16 16.74 -9.50
N SER A 62 -7.17 15.59 -10.18
CA SER A 62 -8.23 14.60 -10.01
C SER A 62 -8.33 14.28 -8.52
N LEU A 63 -9.45 14.66 -7.91
CA LEU A 63 -9.67 14.73 -6.47
C LEU A 63 -9.64 13.36 -5.77
N ILE A 64 -9.62 12.26 -6.53
CA ILE A 64 -9.63 10.90 -6.00
C ILE A 64 -8.61 10.11 -6.82
N PRO A 65 -7.61 9.46 -6.17
CA PRO A 65 -6.70 8.56 -6.88
C PRO A 65 -7.51 7.49 -7.63
N TRP A 66 -7.27 7.35 -8.93
CA TRP A 66 -8.08 6.49 -9.80
C TRP A 66 -8.14 5.03 -9.31
N PHE A 67 -7.07 4.54 -8.66
CA PHE A 67 -7.01 3.18 -8.09
C PHE A 67 -8.06 2.97 -6.99
N VAL A 68 -8.46 4.02 -6.26
CA VAL A 68 -9.49 3.95 -5.22
C VAL A 68 -10.85 3.65 -5.84
N VAL A 69 -11.16 4.29 -6.97
CA VAL A 69 -12.42 4.07 -7.69
C VAL A 69 -12.48 2.63 -8.19
N VAL A 70 -11.41 2.13 -8.81
CA VAL A 70 -11.32 0.74 -9.28
C VAL A 70 -11.43 -0.26 -8.12
N PHE A 71 -10.79 0.02 -6.98
CA PHE A 71 -10.90 -0.82 -5.79
C PHE A 71 -12.33 -0.89 -5.24
N LEU A 72 -13.02 0.25 -5.14
CA LEU A 72 -14.41 0.29 -4.67
C LEU A 72 -15.35 -0.49 -5.60
N ILE A 73 -15.15 -0.38 -6.91
CA ILE A 73 -15.90 -1.18 -7.90
C ILE A 73 -15.64 -2.67 -7.67
N ALA A 74 -14.37 -3.08 -7.50
CA ALA A 74 -14.03 -4.48 -7.25
C ALA A 74 -14.65 -5.02 -5.95
N VAL A 75 -14.66 -4.22 -4.87
CA VAL A 75 -15.33 -4.57 -3.61
C VAL A 75 -16.84 -4.74 -3.81
N ALA A 76 -17.48 -3.83 -4.54
CA ALA A 76 -18.92 -3.91 -4.83
C ALA A 76 -19.25 -5.18 -5.64
N VAL A 77 -18.46 -5.49 -6.66
CA VAL A 77 -18.59 -6.71 -7.48
C VAL A 77 -18.38 -7.97 -6.66
N ARG A 78 -17.41 -7.99 -5.74
CA ARG A 78 -17.18 -9.14 -4.86
C ARG A 78 -18.30 -9.32 -3.84
N SER A 79 -18.87 -8.22 -3.35
CA SER A 79 -19.92 -8.20 -2.32
C SER A 79 -21.32 -8.48 -2.87
N SER A 80 -21.55 -8.27 -4.17
CA SER A 80 -22.83 -8.58 -4.82
C SER A 80 -23.08 -10.09 -4.99
N GLY A 81 -22.07 -10.94 -4.73
CA GLY A 81 -22.18 -12.39 -4.87
C GLY A 81 -22.24 -12.89 -6.32
N ILE A 82 -22.06 -12.00 -7.30
CA ILE A 82 -22.12 -12.33 -8.73
C ILE A 82 -20.89 -13.16 -9.17
N VAL A 83 -19.77 -13.07 -8.44
CA VAL A 83 -18.52 -13.77 -8.77
C VAL A 83 -18.57 -15.22 -8.31
N PRO A 84 -18.45 -16.21 -9.22
CA PRO A 84 -18.43 -17.63 -8.87
C PRO A 84 -17.22 -17.97 -7.98
N PRO A 85 -17.35 -18.90 -7.02
CA PRO A 85 -16.24 -19.33 -6.17
C PRO A 85 -15.03 -19.84 -6.96
N GLU A 86 -15.25 -20.51 -8.09
CA GLU A 86 -14.20 -21.09 -8.93
C GLU A 86 -13.36 -20.00 -9.61
N ALA A 87 -13.98 -18.84 -9.91
CA ALA A 87 -13.29 -17.70 -10.49
C ALA A 87 -12.35 -17.03 -9.48
N LEU A 88 -12.65 -17.11 -8.17
CA LEU A 88 -11.83 -16.48 -7.13
C LEU A 88 -10.41 -17.05 -7.09
N THR A 89 -10.26 -18.36 -7.29
CA THR A 89 -8.94 -19.01 -7.33
C THR A 89 -8.07 -18.46 -8.47
N GLY A 90 -8.66 -18.25 -9.64
CA GLY A 90 -7.97 -17.64 -10.79
C GLY A 90 -7.64 -16.16 -10.54
N ILE A 91 -8.56 -15.42 -9.92
CA ILE A 91 -8.37 -14.02 -9.54
C ILE A 91 -7.21 -13.87 -8.54
N ASP A 92 -7.13 -14.74 -7.52
CA ASP A 92 -6.07 -14.69 -6.51
C ASP A 92 -4.69 -15.03 -7.12
N ALA A 93 -4.62 -16.01 -8.03
CA ALA A 93 -3.40 -16.33 -8.75
C ALA A 93 -2.93 -15.17 -9.64
N ALA A 94 -3.87 -14.54 -10.35
CA ALA A 94 -3.60 -13.36 -11.16
C ALA A 94 -3.16 -12.17 -10.30
N ALA A 95 -3.82 -11.92 -9.17
CA ALA A 95 -3.45 -10.84 -8.26
C ALA A 95 -2.03 -11.04 -7.71
N THR A 96 -1.69 -12.26 -7.31
CA THR A 96 -0.36 -12.62 -6.80
C THR A 96 0.73 -12.42 -7.86
N THR A 97 0.48 -12.86 -9.10
CA THR A 97 1.45 -12.67 -10.21
C THR A 97 1.60 -11.20 -10.59
N LEU A 98 0.51 -10.43 -10.61
CA LEU A 98 0.55 -8.99 -10.91
C LEU A 98 1.25 -8.20 -9.81
N LEU A 99 1.04 -8.56 -8.54
CA LEU A 99 1.78 -8.00 -7.40
C LEU A 99 3.27 -8.31 -7.49
N ALA A 100 3.62 -9.55 -7.80
CA ALA A 100 5.02 -9.94 -7.99
C ALA A 100 5.68 -9.16 -9.13
N ALA A 101 4.99 -9.00 -10.27
CA ALA A 101 5.45 -8.19 -11.39
C ALA A 101 5.61 -6.71 -11.03
N GLY A 102 4.68 -6.15 -10.25
CA GLY A 102 4.78 -4.77 -9.76
C GLY A 102 5.98 -4.55 -8.84
N MET A 103 6.22 -5.46 -7.90
CA MET A 103 7.38 -5.43 -7.01
C MET A 103 8.70 -5.60 -7.79
N PHE A 104 8.70 -6.47 -8.79
CA PHE A 104 9.84 -6.64 -9.70
C PHE A 104 10.14 -5.33 -10.45
N GLY A 105 9.11 -4.68 -11.00
CA GLY A 105 9.25 -3.38 -11.67
C GLY A 105 9.77 -2.27 -10.75
N LEU A 106 9.30 -2.21 -9.49
CA LEU A 106 9.85 -1.28 -8.49
C LEU A 106 11.34 -1.53 -8.25
N GLY A 107 11.77 -2.79 -8.18
CA GLY A 107 13.18 -3.17 -8.08
C GLY A 107 14.02 -2.69 -9.27
N LEU A 108 13.49 -2.80 -10.50
CA LEU A 108 14.16 -2.30 -11.70
C LEU A 108 14.29 -0.77 -11.74
N GLY A 109 13.40 -0.04 -11.06
CA GLY A 109 13.44 1.42 -10.93
C GLY A 109 14.49 1.95 -9.94
N ILE A 110 15.12 1.06 -9.16
CA ILE A 110 16.11 1.46 -8.16
C ILE A 110 17.43 1.83 -8.85
N ASN A 111 17.77 3.12 -8.79
CA ASN A 111 19.08 3.58 -9.22
C ASN A 111 20.10 3.37 -8.09
N VAL A 112 20.87 2.29 -8.17
CA VAL A 112 21.93 1.94 -7.20
C VAL A 112 22.96 3.06 -6.98
N ARG A 113 23.20 3.93 -7.97
CA ARG A 113 24.10 5.08 -7.80
C ARG A 113 23.55 6.15 -6.86
N GLN A 114 22.23 6.24 -6.71
CA GLN A 114 21.59 7.15 -5.75
C GLN A 114 21.56 6.58 -4.33
N LEU A 115 21.74 5.27 -4.18
CA LEU A 115 21.82 4.60 -2.87
C LEU A 115 23.23 4.70 -2.25
N PHE A 116 24.28 4.64 -3.08
CA PHE A 116 25.67 4.68 -2.63
C PHE A 116 26.08 5.88 -1.76
N PRO A 117 25.60 7.12 -1.99
CA PRO A 117 25.97 8.26 -1.15
C PRO A 117 25.19 8.33 0.18
N LEU A 118 24.34 7.36 0.51
CA LEU A 118 23.59 7.39 1.77
C LEU A 118 24.51 7.19 2.99
N PRO A 119 24.39 8.02 4.04
CA PRO A 119 25.15 7.85 5.26
C PRO A 119 24.82 6.50 5.93
N MET A 120 25.82 5.83 6.51
CA MET A 120 25.63 4.56 7.24
C MET A 120 24.57 4.66 8.36
N ALA A 121 24.37 5.85 8.93
CA ALA A 121 23.32 6.10 9.90
C ALA A 121 21.90 5.85 9.31
N VAL A 122 21.67 6.18 8.04
CA VAL A 122 20.39 5.94 7.36
C VAL A 122 20.14 4.44 7.18
N LEU A 123 21.18 3.68 6.83
CA LEU A 123 21.11 2.22 6.77
C LEU A 123 20.86 1.61 8.15
N GLY A 124 21.51 2.13 9.19
CA GLY A 124 21.27 1.73 10.57
C GLY A 124 19.81 1.95 11.00
N VAL A 125 19.26 3.13 10.75
CA VAL A 125 17.86 3.46 11.06
C VAL A 125 16.90 2.57 10.26
N ALA A 126 17.15 2.34 8.97
CA ALA A 126 16.33 1.45 8.15
C ALA A 126 16.34 0.00 8.67
N THR A 127 17.52 -0.48 9.08
CA THR A 127 17.69 -1.83 9.64
C THR A 127 16.96 -1.98 10.97
N VAL A 128 17.14 -1.02 11.89
CA VAL A 128 16.44 -1.01 13.19
C VAL A 128 14.93 -0.94 13.01
N SER A 129 14.45 -0.09 12.12
CA SER A 129 13.02 0.00 11.78
C SER A 129 12.47 -1.32 11.24
N THR A 130 13.25 -2.00 10.38
CA THR A 130 12.89 -3.32 9.84
C THR A 130 12.84 -4.38 10.94
N LEU A 131 13.83 -4.40 11.84
CA LEU A 131 13.87 -5.31 12.98
C LEU A 131 12.63 -5.13 13.87
N ILE A 132 12.33 -3.89 14.28
CA ILE A 132 11.13 -3.59 15.08
C ILE A 132 9.86 -4.06 14.36
N GLY A 133 9.78 -3.79 13.06
CA GLY A 133 8.64 -4.18 12.22
C GLY A 133 8.42 -5.69 12.08
N VAL A 134 9.44 -6.51 12.39
CA VAL A 134 9.40 -7.99 12.39
C VAL A 134 9.21 -8.53 13.80
N THR A 135 9.98 -8.03 14.77
CA THR A 135 10.01 -8.56 16.15
C THR A 135 8.73 -8.28 16.93
N VAL A 136 8.13 -7.11 16.77
CA VAL A 136 6.88 -6.76 17.47
C VAL A 136 5.72 -7.70 17.10
N PRO A 137 5.36 -7.89 15.82
CA PRO A 137 4.31 -8.83 15.46
C PRO A 137 4.66 -10.29 15.79
N PHE A 138 5.93 -10.71 15.65
CA PHE A 138 6.36 -12.07 16.03
C PHE A 138 6.21 -12.32 17.54
N GLY A 139 6.63 -11.36 18.38
CA GLY A 139 6.47 -11.44 19.82
C GLY A 139 5.01 -11.47 20.24
N LEU A 140 4.13 -10.74 19.56
CA LEU A 140 2.69 -10.77 19.81
C LEU A 140 2.07 -12.14 19.50
N ILE A 141 2.49 -12.80 18.43
CA ILE A 141 2.04 -14.16 18.09
C ILE A 141 2.44 -15.15 19.19
N LEU A 142 3.68 -15.07 19.68
CA LEU A 142 4.21 -15.91 20.77
C LEU A 142 3.56 -15.67 22.15
N LEU A 143 2.88 -14.55 22.33
CA LEU A 143 2.21 -14.20 23.59
C LEU A 143 0.73 -14.60 23.58
N LEU A 144 0.12 -14.67 22.39
CA LEU A 144 -1.27 -15.06 22.18
C LEU A 144 -1.46 -16.57 21.96
N TYR A 145 -0.37 -17.31 21.79
CA TYR A 145 -0.32 -18.77 21.56
C TYR A 145 0.64 -19.42 22.54
#